data_AF-A0A946QFN5-F1
#
_entry.id   AF-A0A946QFN5-F1
#
_cell.length_a   1.000
_cell.length_b   1.000
_cell.length_c   1.000
_cell.angle_alpha   90.00
_cell.angle_beta   90.00
_cell.angle_gamma   90.00
#
_symmetry.space_group_name_H-M   'P 1'
#
loop_
_entity.id
_entity.type
_entity.pdbx_description
1 polymer ?
#
loop_
_entity_poly.entity_id
_entity_poly.type
_entity_poly.pdbx_seq_one_letter_code
_entity_poly.pdbx_strand_id
1 'polypeptide(L)'
;IASVLNNLMLYQEGWGVDSIKHSLTYSGGQSRGHVRSYAPAAKLGFRGFSPFALPSVIGVAEGIPFIELTDWNHEQLYRLKGEIVKRGVEAITGVTMPIFEKCRFQHGAVSLEGFAELFPADEQVYRDTFADIFIR
;
A
#
# COMPACT_ATOMS: atom_id res chain seq x y z
N ILE A 1 9.76 8.02 -14.17
CA ILE A 1 10.44 6.73 -13.88
C ILE A 1 11.60 6.90 -12.88
N ALA A 2 12.53 7.83 -13.10
CA ALA A 2 13.60 8.14 -12.12
C ALA A 2 13.09 8.52 -10.72
N SER A 3 11.86 9.02 -10.59
CA SER A 3 11.32 9.43 -9.29
C SER A 3 10.90 8.29 -8.36
N VAL A 4 10.56 7.06 -8.83
CA VAL A 4 10.21 5.93 -7.93
C VAL A 4 11.43 5.49 -7.13
N LEU A 5 12.54 5.37 -7.83
CA LEU A 5 13.72 4.68 -7.32
C LEU A 5 14.62 5.62 -6.49
N ASN A 6 14.52 6.93 -6.72
CA ASN A 6 15.24 7.97 -5.96
C ASN A 6 14.57 8.38 -4.64
N ASN A 7 13.31 8.02 -4.41
CA ASN A 7 12.65 8.35 -3.16
C ASN A 7 12.45 7.08 -2.34
N LEU A 8 13.26 6.97 -1.29
CA LEU A 8 13.36 5.82 -0.40
C LEU A 8 12.02 5.50 0.30
N MET A 9 11.18 6.51 0.53
CA MET A 9 9.84 6.36 1.10
C MET A 9 8.83 5.72 0.12
N LEU A 10 9.09 5.76 -1.19
CA LEU A 10 8.18 5.18 -2.19
C LEU A 10 8.16 3.66 -2.16
N TYR A 11 9.23 3.05 -1.66
CA TYR A 11 9.37 1.59 -1.59
C TYR A 11 8.46 0.95 -0.56
N GLN A 12 8.36 1.53 0.64
CA GLN A 12 7.42 1.04 1.67
C GLN A 12 5.99 1.45 1.35
N GLU A 13 5.78 2.70 0.97
CA GLU A 13 4.43 3.26 0.92
C GLU A 13 3.69 3.06 -0.43
N GLY A 14 4.35 2.47 -1.43
CA GLY A 14 3.73 2.13 -2.72
C GLY A 14 3.26 3.36 -3.50
N TRP A 15 4.16 4.32 -3.70
CA TRP A 15 3.87 5.50 -4.54
C TRP A 15 3.97 5.18 -6.04
N GLY A 16 3.11 5.80 -6.83
CA GLY A 16 3.19 5.78 -8.30
C GLY A 16 3.66 7.13 -8.82
N VAL A 17 4.53 7.13 -9.85
CA VAL A 17 5.12 8.35 -10.46
C VAL A 17 4.05 9.22 -11.11
N ASP A 18 3.08 8.60 -11.77
CA ASP A 18 2.18 9.29 -12.69
C ASP A 18 0.93 9.84 -12.01
N SER A 19 0.81 9.65 -10.69
CA SER A 19 -0.27 10.20 -9.89
C SER A 19 0.29 11.29 -8.99
N ILE A 20 0.11 12.56 -9.35
CA ILE A 20 0.19 13.65 -8.37
C ILE A 20 -0.81 13.29 -7.27
N LYS A 21 -0.31 12.93 -6.10
CA LYS A 21 -1.17 12.69 -4.94
C LYS A 21 -1.03 13.87 -4.02
N HIS A 22 -2.17 14.48 -3.69
CA HIS A 22 -2.33 15.78 -3.02
C HIS A 22 -1.77 15.89 -1.60
N SER A 23 -0.94 14.96 -1.13
CA SER A 23 -0.44 14.94 0.25
C SER A 23 1.08 14.90 0.27
N LEU A 24 1.67 15.92 0.90
CA LEU A 24 3.09 15.97 1.27
C LEU A 24 3.40 15.11 2.49
N THR A 25 2.36 14.65 3.21
CA THR A 25 2.48 13.94 4.49
C THR A 25 2.28 12.43 4.37
N TYR A 26 1.53 11.97 3.36
CA TYR A 26 1.21 10.56 3.16
C TYR A 26 1.24 10.21 1.68
N SER A 27 1.83 9.06 1.31
CA SER A 27 1.50 8.49 0.00
C SER A 27 0.01 8.28 -0.11
N GLY A 28 -0.54 8.39 -1.32
CA GLY A 28 -1.93 7.99 -1.47
C GLY A 28 -2.18 6.48 -1.30
N GLY A 29 -1.14 5.64 -1.23
CA GLY A 29 -1.27 4.27 -0.76
C GLY A 29 -1.53 4.23 0.75
N GLN A 30 -0.73 4.95 1.53
CA GLN A 30 -0.83 5.06 2.97
C GLN A 30 -2.09 5.81 3.41
N SER A 31 -2.44 6.93 2.78
CA SER A 31 -3.65 7.67 3.14
C SER A 31 -4.91 6.81 2.99
N ARG A 32 -5.01 6.05 1.88
CA ARG A 32 -6.10 5.09 1.68
C ARG A 32 -6.05 3.95 2.69
N GLY A 33 -4.86 3.40 2.97
CA GLY A 33 -4.68 2.35 3.97
C GLY A 33 -5.16 2.80 5.35
N HIS A 34 -4.79 4.02 5.75
CA HIS A 34 -5.20 4.61 7.02
C HIS A 34 -6.71 4.82 7.09
N VAL A 35 -7.32 5.46 6.10
CA VAL A 35 -8.78 5.71 6.10
C VAL A 35 -9.57 4.39 6.08
N ARG A 36 -9.15 3.43 5.24
CA ARG A 36 -9.82 2.12 5.11
C ARG A 36 -9.64 1.22 6.32
N SER A 37 -8.57 1.38 7.11
CA SER A 37 -8.35 0.60 8.33
C SER A 37 -8.95 1.28 9.55
N TYR A 38 -8.81 2.60 9.65
CA TYR A 38 -9.22 3.39 10.80
C TYR A 38 -10.74 3.35 11.00
N ALA A 39 -11.53 3.68 9.97
CA ALA A 39 -12.98 3.78 10.10
C ALA A 39 -13.66 2.48 10.59
N PRO A 40 -13.40 1.30 9.98
CA PRO A 40 -13.98 0.05 10.48
C PRO A 40 -13.41 -0.36 11.84
N ALA A 41 -12.10 -0.16 12.09
CA ALA A 41 -11.50 -0.51 13.37
C ALA A 41 -12.12 0.32 14.51
N ALA A 42 -12.21 1.64 14.35
CA ALA A 42 -12.82 2.53 15.34
C ALA A 42 -14.29 2.17 15.60
N LYS A 43 -15.06 1.89 14.53
CA LYS A 43 -16.48 1.51 14.66
C LYS A 43 -16.68 0.21 15.43
N LEU A 44 -15.75 -0.73 15.29
CA LEU A 44 -15.81 -2.07 15.91
C LEU A 44 -14.99 -2.18 17.20
N GLY A 45 -14.41 -1.09 17.70
CA GLY A 45 -13.61 -1.08 18.94
C GLY A 45 -12.21 -1.68 18.80
N PHE A 46 -11.70 -1.86 17.57
CA PHE A 46 -10.33 -2.29 17.31
C PHE A 46 -9.38 -1.11 17.15
N ARG A 47 -8.10 -1.36 17.41
CA ARG A 47 -7.01 -0.43 17.08
C ARG A 47 -6.32 -0.90 15.80
N GLY A 48 -6.27 -0.04 14.80
CA GLY A 48 -5.51 -0.31 13.58
C GLY A 48 -4.01 -0.39 13.89
N PHE A 49 -3.34 -1.40 13.34
CA PHE A 49 -1.90 -1.59 13.44
C PHE A 49 -1.36 -2.07 12.11
N SER A 50 -0.28 -1.44 11.63
CA SER A 50 0.47 -1.89 10.47
C SER A 50 1.94 -2.01 10.85
N PRO A 51 2.52 -3.23 10.90
CA PRO A 51 3.94 -3.40 11.22
C PRO A 51 4.85 -2.73 10.18
N PHE A 52 4.37 -2.57 8.94
CA PHE A 52 5.09 -1.90 7.85
C PHE A 52 5.15 -0.37 8.01
N ALA A 53 4.35 0.22 8.91
CA ALA A 53 4.36 1.65 9.20
C ALA A 53 5.22 2.01 10.43
N LEU A 54 5.94 1.05 11.03
CA LEU A 54 6.83 1.31 12.15
C LEU A 54 8.08 2.07 11.69
N PRO A 55 8.52 3.14 12.38
CA PRO A 55 9.71 3.90 12.01
C PRO A 55 10.97 3.04 11.86
N SER A 56 11.15 2.03 12.71
CA SER A 56 12.28 1.10 12.61
C SER A 56 12.25 0.27 11.34
N VAL A 57 11.08 -0.18 10.91
CA VAL A 57 10.90 -0.95 9.67
C VAL A 57 11.09 -0.05 8.45
N ILE A 58 10.58 1.17 8.51
CA ILE A 58 10.78 2.17 7.45
C ILE A 58 12.28 2.49 7.32
N GLY A 59 12.98 2.77 8.41
CA GLY A 59 14.41 3.08 8.38
C GLY A 59 15.27 1.94 7.82
N VAL A 60 14.91 0.67 8.10
CA VAL A 60 15.57 -0.47 7.45
C VAL A 60 15.29 -0.50 5.94
N ALA A 61 14.03 -0.26 5.53
CA ALA A 61 13.66 -0.28 4.13
C ALA A 61 14.35 0.84 3.32
N GLU A 62 14.54 2.02 3.90
CA GLU A 62 15.26 3.12 3.28
C GLU A 62 16.76 2.81 3.07
N GLY A 63 17.35 1.94 3.89
CA GLY A 63 18.75 1.54 3.77
C GLY A 63 19.02 0.45 2.71
N ILE A 64 17.99 -0.12 2.09
CA ILE A 64 18.16 -1.19 1.10
C ILE A 64 18.59 -0.57 -0.25
N PRO A 65 19.70 -1.03 -0.85
CA PRO A 65 20.20 -0.50 -2.12
C PRO A 65 19.38 -1.07 -3.31
N PHE A 66 18.09 -0.77 -3.36
CA PHE A 66 17.17 -1.32 -4.35
C PHE A 66 17.61 -1.05 -5.78
N ILE A 67 18.18 0.12 -6.08
CA ILE A 67 18.70 0.43 -7.41
C ILE A 67 19.79 -0.56 -7.82
N GLU A 68 20.76 -0.82 -6.94
CA GLU A 68 21.85 -1.76 -7.20
C GLU A 68 21.34 -3.20 -7.34
N LEU A 69 20.32 -3.57 -6.57
CA LEU A 69 19.72 -4.91 -6.57
C LEU A 69 18.79 -5.17 -7.76
N THR A 70 18.30 -4.12 -8.42
CA THR A 70 17.26 -4.23 -9.46
C THR A 70 17.66 -3.65 -10.81
N ASP A 71 18.79 -2.94 -10.89
CA ASP A 71 19.23 -2.22 -12.09
C ASP A 71 18.08 -1.41 -12.75
N TRP A 72 17.38 -0.64 -11.92
CA TRP A 72 16.21 0.17 -12.31
C TRP A 72 14.99 -0.61 -12.84
N ASN A 73 14.97 -1.95 -12.74
CA ASN A 73 13.89 -2.79 -13.22
C ASN A 73 12.75 -2.90 -12.20
N HIS A 74 11.56 -2.42 -12.60
CA HIS A 74 10.37 -2.40 -11.74
C HIS A 74 9.81 -3.79 -11.42
N GLU A 75 9.88 -4.72 -12.36
CA GLU A 75 9.42 -6.09 -12.14
C GLU A 75 10.34 -6.81 -11.15
N GLN A 76 11.66 -6.65 -11.30
CA GLN A 76 12.64 -7.18 -10.36
C GLN A 76 12.43 -6.61 -8.96
N LEU A 77 12.11 -5.32 -8.85
CA LEU A 77 11.77 -4.71 -7.57
C LEU A 77 10.58 -5.39 -6.89
N TYR A 78 9.49 -5.66 -7.62
CA TYR A 78 8.33 -6.34 -7.04
C TYR A 78 8.66 -7.77 -6.61
N ARG A 79 9.43 -8.50 -7.42
CA ARG A 79 9.90 -9.85 -7.07
C ARG A 79 10.77 -9.83 -5.81
N LEU A 80 11.69 -8.87 -5.73
CA LEU A 80 12.60 -8.71 -4.60
C LEU A 80 11.84 -8.46 -3.28
N LYS A 81 10.76 -7.68 -3.30
CA LYS A 81 9.93 -7.45 -2.09
C LYS A 81 9.34 -8.76 -1.55
N GLY A 82 8.81 -9.61 -2.42
CA GLY A 82 8.29 -10.93 -2.03
C GLY A 82 9.38 -11.83 -1.44
N GLU A 83 10.55 -11.85 -2.10
CA GLU A 83 11.72 -12.62 -1.65
C GLU A 83 12.25 -12.17 -0.29
N ILE A 84 12.37 -10.87 -0.04
CA ILE A 84 12.82 -10.33 1.25
C ILE A 84 11.87 -10.78 2.38
N VAL A 85 10.56 -10.65 2.17
CA VAL A 85 9.58 -11.05 3.19
C VAL A 85 9.62 -12.56 3.42
N LYS A 86 9.65 -13.37 2.35
CA LYS A 86 9.75 -14.83 2.45
C LYS A 86 10.97 -15.25 3.26
N ARG A 87 12.16 -14.73 2.92
CA ARG A 87 13.41 -15.05 3.62
C ARG A 87 13.39 -14.59 5.07
N GLY A 88 12.80 -13.42 5.35
CA GLY A 88 12.65 -12.92 6.72
C GLY A 88 11.74 -13.82 7.56
N VAL A 89 10.58 -14.21 7.02
CA VAL A 89 9.66 -15.15 7.70
C VAL A 89 10.35 -16.48 7.96
N GLU A 90 11.03 -17.04 6.96
CA GLU A 90 11.74 -18.31 7.07
C GLU A 90 12.90 -18.24 8.09
N ALA A 91 13.68 -17.16 8.08
CA ALA A 91 14.79 -16.98 9.02
C ALA A 91 14.34 -16.90 10.49
N ILE A 92 13.16 -16.34 10.75
CA ILE A 92 12.62 -16.17 12.11
C ILE A 92 11.80 -17.38 12.56
N THR A 93 11.05 -18.00 11.64
CA THR A 93 10.04 -19.01 11.98
C THR A 93 10.39 -20.43 11.52
N GLY A 94 11.35 -20.58 10.61
CA GLY A 94 11.64 -21.85 9.91
C GLY A 94 10.61 -22.24 8.85
N VAL A 95 9.56 -21.43 8.64
CA VAL A 95 8.48 -21.72 7.69
C VAL A 95 8.74 -21.01 6.36
N THR A 96 8.77 -21.78 5.27
CA THR A 96 8.86 -21.23 3.92
C THR A 96 7.50 -20.67 3.48
N MET A 97 7.38 -19.34 3.41
CA MET A 97 6.17 -18.67 2.92
C MET A 97 6.10 -18.72 1.37
N PRO A 98 4.94 -19.00 0.76
CA PRO A 98 4.75 -18.83 -0.68
C PRO A 98 4.75 -17.36 -1.08
N ILE A 99 5.19 -17.05 -2.31
CA ILE A 99 5.07 -15.72 -2.90
C ILE A 99 3.97 -15.77 -3.96
N PHE A 100 2.94 -14.96 -3.78
CA PHE A 100 1.82 -14.86 -4.72
C PHE A 100 1.95 -13.63 -5.62
N GLU A 101 1.30 -13.69 -6.77
CA GLU A 101 1.16 -12.53 -7.63
C GLU A 101 0.43 -11.40 -6.89
N LYS A 102 0.88 -10.16 -7.12
CA LYS A 102 0.30 -8.98 -6.48
C LYS A 102 -1.16 -8.81 -6.93
N CYS A 103 -2.08 -9.04 -5.99
CA CYS A 103 -3.50 -8.78 -6.18
C CYS A 103 -3.98 -7.64 -5.28
N ARG A 104 -4.95 -6.85 -5.75
CA ARG A 104 -5.58 -5.80 -4.93
C ARG A 104 -6.63 -6.44 -4.02
N PHE A 105 -6.70 -6.00 -2.77
CA PHE A 105 -7.71 -6.47 -1.80
C PHE A 105 -9.13 -6.50 -2.39
N GLN A 106 -9.52 -5.44 -3.10
CA GLN A 106 -10.85 -5.33 -3.70
C GLN A 106 -11.22 -6.46 -4.68
N HIS A 107 -10.24 -7.08 -5.36
CA HIS A 107 -10.50 -8.18 -6.29
C HIS A 107 -10.91 -9.47 -5.55
N GLY A 108 -10.53 -9.61 -4.28
CA GLY A 108 -10.95 -10.73 -3.44
C GLY A 108 -12.18 -10.43 -2.58
N ALA A 109 -12.63 -9.17 -2.55
CA ALA A 109 -13.72 -8.74 -1.68
C ALA A 109 -15.11 -8.82 -2.35
N VAL A 110 -15.19 -8.63 -3.66
CA VAL A 110 -16.44 -8.65 -4.45
C VAL A 110 -16.15 -9.04 -5.91
N SER A 111 -17.13 -9.58 -6.63
CA SER A 111 -17.02 -9.80 -8.08
C SER A 111 -16.85 -8.48 -8.84
N LEU A 112 -16.42 -8.54 -10.10
CA LEU A 112 -16.27 -7.33 -10.93
C LEU A 112 -17.61 -6.62 -11.15
N GLU A 113 -18.68 -7.38 -11.33
CA GLU A 113 -20.04 -6.87 -11.49
C GLU A 113 -20.52 -6.20 -10.19
N GLY A 114 -20.36 -6.88 -9.06
CA GLY A 114 -20.70 -6.31 -7.75
C GLY A 114 -19.83 -5.09 -7.40
N PHE A 115 -18.58 -5.03 -7.87
CA PHE A 115 -17.75 -3.84 -7.73
C PHE A 115 -18.35 -2.65 -8.48
N ALA A 116 -18.78 -2.86 -9.74
CA ALA A 116 -19.38 -1.82 -10.55
C ALA A 116 -20.74 -1.33 -9.99
N GLU A 117 -21.49 -2.20 -9.33
CA GLU A 117 -22.75 -1.85 -8.67
C GLU A 117 -22.54 -1.09 -7.35
N LEU A 118 -21.54 -1.49 -6.54
CA LEU A 118 -21.31 -0.91 -5.22
C LEU A 118 -20.56 0.43 -5.25
N PHE A 119 -19.70 0.63 -6.24
CA PHE A 119 -18.77 1.76 -6.27
C PHE A 119 -19.10 2.70 -7.44
N PRO A 120 -19.42 3.99 -7.16
CA PRO A 120 -19.60 5.00 -8.20
C PRO A 120 -18.41 5.04 -9.17
N ALA A 121 -18.72 5.18 -10.47
CA ALA A 121 -17.72 5.32 -11.52
C ALA A 121 -17.08 6.73 -11.55
N ASP A 122 -17.80 7.74 -11.06
CA ASP A 122 -17.36 9.14 -11.03
C ASP A 122 -16.79 9.49 -9.64
N GLU A 123 -15.59 10.08 -9.63
CA GLU A 123 -14.95 10.56 -8.41
C GLU A 123 -15.75 11.66 -7.69
N GLN A 124 -16.51 12.47 -8.42
CA GLN A 124 -17.30 13.57 -7.86
C GLN A 124 -18.35 13.06 -6.87
N VAL A 125 -18.96 11.91 -7.15
CA VAL A 125 -19.97 11.29 -6.27
C VAL A 125 -19.38 10.98 -4.89
N TYR A 126 -18.11 10.54 -4.83
CA TYR A 126 -17.44 10.32 -3.54
C TYR A 126 -17.14 11.63 -2.82
N ARG A 127 -16.76 12.69 -3.54
CA ARG A 127 -16.48 14.01 -2.96
C ARG A 127 -17.74 14.61 -2.35
N ASP A 128 -18.85 14.55 -3.06
CA ASP A 128 -20.15 15.06 -2.60
C ASP A 128 -20.64 14.27 -1.39
N THR A 129 -20.58 12.93 -1.45
CA THR A 129 -20.96 12.05 -0.32
C THR A 129 -20.11 12.34 0.92
N PHE A 130 -18.80 12.54 0.77
CA PHE A 130 -17.93 12.89 1.89
C PHE A 130 -18.31 14.25 2.50
N ALA A 131 -18.56 15.26 1.66
CA ALA A 131 -18.96 16.58 2.12
C ALA A 131 -20.29 16.54 2.89
N ASP A 132 -21.26 15.77 2.41
CA ASP A 132 -22.55 15.59 3.07
C ASP A 132 -22.45 14.94 4.46
N ILE A 133 -21.50 14.03 4.65
CA ILE A 133 -21.32 13.32 5.93
C ILE A 133 -20.51 14.14 6.94
N PHE A 134 -19.48 14.87 6.48
CA PHE A 134 -18.44 15.41 7.38
C PHE A 134 -18.26 16.93 7.35
N ILE A 135 -18.79 17.65 6.36
CA ILE A 135 -18.54 19.10 6.19
C ILE A 135 -19.78 19.94 6.55
N ARG A 136 -20.95 19.32 6.80
CA ARG A 136 -22.14 20.02 7.30
C ARG A 136 -22.00 20.49 8.75
#